data_AF-A0A835XX93-F1
#
_entry.id   AF-A0A835XX93-F1
#
_cell.length_a   1.000
_cell.length_b   1.000
_cell.length_c   1.000
_cell.angle_alpha   90.00
_cell.angle_beta   90.00
_cell.angle_gamma   90.00
#
_symmetry.space_group_name_H-M   'P 1'
#
loop_
_entity.id
_entity.type
_entity.pdbx_description
1 polymer ?
#
loop_
_entity_poly.entity_id
_entity_poly.type
_entity_poly.pdbx_seq_one_letter_code
_entity_poly.pdbx_strand_id
1 'polypeptide(L)'
;MSGLGKLGAEALRAEFESSEAFSEHMSGLGKLGAEALRAEFGSSEAFSDAGREGKMVKFLKTGKVVILLSGRYAGKKAVIVQNKDDGSSLRPYGHAVVVGLSKEPRKVVRSISQKKQARRSSIKTFVKTVNYQHMMPTRYTLDVDLKNVVSAEALETAAKKVDARKEAKKLLEEKFKSGKNRWFFTKLRF
;
A
#
# COMPACT_ATOMS: atom_id res chain seq x y z
N MET A 1 -31.11 -5.63 3.88
CA MET A 1 -31.50 -6.98 3.39
C MET A 1 -31.09 -8.06 4.40
N SER A 2 -31.60 -8.00 5.64
CA SER A 2 -31.29 -8.97 6.72
C SER A 2 -32.39 -10.00 6.95
N GLY A 3 -33.33 -10.15 6.01
CA GLY A 3 -34.51 -11.01 6.16
C GLY A 3 -34.42 -12.41 5.56
N LEU A 4 -33.54 -12.65 4.57
CA LEU A 4 -33.50 -13.94 3.84
C LEU A 4 -32.81 -15.07 4.61
N GLY A 5 -31.83 -14.77 5.46
CA GLY A 5 -31.10 -15.80 6.22
C GLY A 5 -31.85 -16.35 7.44
N LYS A 6 -32.76 -15.56 8.03
CA LYS A 6 -33.54 -16.01 9.19
C LYS A 6 -34.67 -16.97 8.80
N LEU A 7 -35.32 -16.73 7.66
CA LEU A 7 -36.40 -17.57 7.14
C LEU A 7 -35.93 -19.00 6.80
N GLY A 8 -34.71 -19.16 6.26
CA GLY A 8 -34.16 -20.48 5.95
C GLY A 8 -33.79 -21.30 7.20
N ALA A 9 -33.28 -20.65 8.23
CA ALA A 9 -32.93 -21.31 9.49
C ALA A 9 -34.16 -21.73 10.32
N GLU A 10 -35.27 -20.99 10.22
CA GLU A 10 -36.54 -21.37 10.85
C GLU A 10 -37.22 -22.54 10.13
N ALA A 11 -37.20 -22.58 8.79
CA ALA A 11 -37.77 -23.69 8.02
C ALA A 11 -37.05 -25.02 8.30
N LEU A 12 -35.72 -25.01 8.34
CA LEU A 12 -34.90 -26.19 8.68
C LEU A 12 -35.08 -26.65 10.14
N ARG A 13 -35.52 -25.75 11.03
CA ARG A 13 -35.78 -26.06 12.43
C ARG A 13 -37.14 -26.75 12.63
N ALA A 14 -38.08 -26.55 11.71
CA ALA A 14 -39.42 -27.15 11.76
C ALA A 14 -39.43 -28.64 11.36
N GLU A 15 -38.38 -29.13 10.69
CA GLU A 15 -38.21 -30.55 10.32
C GLU A 15 -37.68 -31.43 11.46
N PHE A 16 -37.28 -30.83 12.59
CA PHE A 16 -36.74 -31.55 13.76
C PHE A 16 -37.72 -31.46 14.94
N GLU A 17 -38.17 -32.62 15.44
CA GLU A 17 -39.18 -32.73 16.50
C GLU A 17 -38.72 -32.22 17.87
N SER A 18 -37.41 -32.04 18.10
CA SER A 18 -36.90 -31.44 19.32
C SER A 18 -35.81 -30.39 19.07
N SER A 19 -35.81 -29.34 19.89
CA SER A 19 -34.82 -28.26 19.79
C SER A 19 -33.39 -28.71 20.12
N GLU A 20 -33.26 -29.78 20.90
CA GLU A 20 -32.00 -30.42 21.23
C GLU A 20 -31.44 -31.19 20.03
N ALA A 21 -32.28 -31.93 19.29
CA ALA A 21 -31.87 -32.65 18.09
C ALA A 21 -31.37 -31.71 16.98
N PHE A 22 -31.99 -30.53 16.81
CA PHE A 22 -31.52 -29.50 15.89
C PHE A 22 -30.15 -28.91 16.31
N SER A 23 -29.97 -28.66 17.61
CA SER A 23 -28.70 -28.18 18.15
C SER A 23 -27.59 -29.22 17.98
N GLU A 24 -27.88 -30.50 18.22
CA GLU A 24 -26.93 -31.58 17.99
C GLU A 24 -26.58 -31.74 16.51
N HIS A 25 -27.56 -31.68 15.61
CA HIS A 25 -27.33 -31.77 14.16
C HIS A 25 -26.45 -30.61 13.64
N MET A 26 -26.74 -29.37 14.06
CA MET A 26 -25.94 -28.19 13.69
C MET A 26 -24.54 -28.23 14.33
N SER A 27 -24.42 -28.76 15.55
CA SER A 27 -23.12 -28.99 16.19
C SER A 27 -22.31 -30.09 15.48
N GLY A 28 -22.97 -31.11 14.96
CA GLY A 28 -22.37 -32.21 14.19
C GLY A 28 -21.88 -31.73 12.82
N LEU A 29 -22.66 -30.89 12.13
CA LEU A 29 -22.26 -30.21 10.90
C LEU A 29 -21.06 -29.27 11.12
N GLY A 30 -21.05 -28.53 12.23
CA GLY A 30 -19.91 -27.70 12.62
C GLY A 30 -18.66 -28.51 12.95
N LYS A 31 -18.81 -29.67 13.60
CA LYS A 31 -17.71 -30.59 13.89
C LYS A 31 -17.16 -31.24 12.62
N LEU A 32 -18.02 -31.73 11.72
CA LEU A 32 -17.62 -32.29 10.42
C LEU A 32 -16.92 -31.25 9.53
N GLY A 33 -17.40 -30.00 9.50
CA GLY A 33 -16.72 -28.91 8.79
C GLY A 33 -15.36 -28.55 9.37
N ALA A 34 -15.24 -28.57 10.70
CA ALA A 34 -13.96 -28.34 11.39
C ALA A 34 -12.98 -29.51 11.19
N GLU A 35 -13.46 -30.75 11.16
CA GLU A 35 -12.64 -31.95 10.93
C GLU A 35 -12.18 -32.06 9.48
N ALA A 36 -13.04 -31.73 8.51
CA ALA A 36 -12.69 -31.64 7.10
C ALA A 36 -11.64 -30.53 6.83
N LEU A 37 -11.78 -29.36 7.45
CA LEU A 37 -10.77 -28.29 7.39
C LEU A 37 -9.45 -28.66 8.08
N ARG A 38 -9.50 -29.52 9.10
CA ARG A 38 -8.32 -30.03 9.83
C ARG A 38 -7.58 -31.13 9.07
N ALA A 39 -8.27 -31.86 8.20
CA ALA A 39 -7.67 -32.85 7.30
C ALA A 39 -6.97 -32.20 6.08
N GLU A 40 -7.41 -31.02 5.63
CA GLU A 40 -6.75 -30.30 4.52
C GLU A 40 -5.46 -29.53 4.92
N PHE A 41 -5.32 -29.11 6.19
CA PHE A 41 -4.13 -28.40 6.67
C PHE A 41 -3.41 -29.21 7.75
N GLY A 42 -2.54 -30.12 7.31
CA GLY A 42 -1.83 -31.12 8.12
C GLY A 42 -0.77 -30.60 9.11
N SER A 43 -1.07 -29.63 9.98
CA SER A 43 -0.32 -29.45 11.23
C SER A 43 -1.03 -28.49 12.21
N SER A 44 -1.05 -28.86 13.50
CA SER A 44 -1.58 -28.04 14.60
C SER A 44 -0.75 -26.79 14.90
N GLU A 45 0.47 -26.69 14.37
CA GLU A 45 1.34 -25.52 14.53
C GLU A 45 0.86 -24.32 13.70
N ALA A 46 0.26 -24.56 12.53
CA ALA A 46 -0.28 -23.52 11.66
C ALA A 46 -1.52 -22.83 12.25
N PHE A 47 -2.29 -23.53 13.08
CA PHE A 47 -3.48 -22.97 13.73
C PHE A 47 -3.13 -22.17 15.00
N SER A 48 -2.13 -22.61 15.77
CA SER A 48 -1.65 -21.86 16.94
C SER A 48 -0.99 -20.54 16.58
N ASP A 49 -0.39 -20.44 15.39
CA ASP A 49 0.28 -19.21 14.92
C ASP A 49 -0.69 -18.21 14.27
N ALA A 50 -1.80 -18.68 13.70
CA ALA A 50 -2.84 -17.83 13.12
C ALA A 50 -3.73 -17.13 14.18
N GLY A 51 -3.82 -17.71 15.38
CA GLY A 51 -4.74 -17.26 16.45
C GLY A 51 -4.11 -16.47 17.59
N ARG A 52 -2.78 -16.28 17.61
CA ARG A 52 -2.04 -15.68 18.74
C ARG A 52 -1.14 -14.49 18.41
N GLU A 53 -1.20 -13.97 17.18
CA GLU A 53 -0.78 -12.60 16.90
C GLU A 53 -2.03 -11.74 16.76
N GLY A 54 -2.19 -10.75 17.64
CA GLY A 54 -2.93 -9.55 17.26
C GLY A 54 -2.17 -8.93 16.07
N LYS A 55 -2.48 -9.37 14.86
CA LYS A 55 -1.72 -9.13 13.63
C LYS A 55 -1.58 -7.64 13.41
N MET A 56 -0.49 -7.06 13.91
CA MET A 56 -0.22 -5.64 13.84
C MET A 56 -0.11 -5.26 12.36
N VAL A 57 -1.10 -4.50 11.87
CA VAL A 57 -1.18 -4.18 10.44
C VAL A 57 0.03 -3.33 10.05
N LYS A 58 0.91 -3.89 9.21
CA LYS A 58 2.07 -3.18 8.66
C LYS A 58 1.61 -1.89 7.96
N PHE A 59 2.08 -0.74 8.43
CA PHE A 59 1.63 0.57 7.91
C PHE A 59 2.46 1.06 6.70
N LEU A 60 3.67 0.53 6.51
CA LEU A 60 4.52 0.77 5.35
C LEU A 60 4.01 -0.06 4.16
N LYS A 61 3.00 0.48 3.48
CA LYS A 61 2.40 -0.13 2.29
C LYS A 61 2.71 0.70 1.05
N THR A 62 2.57 0.09 -0.11
CA THR A 62 2.62 0.78 -1.39
C THR A 62 1.60 1.92 -1.44
N GLY A 63 1.96 3.07 -1.99
CA GLY A 63 1.11 4.28 -2.03
C GLY A 63 1.16 5.12 -0.76
N LYS A 64 1.88 4.70 0.29
CA LYS A 64 2.12 5.55 1.47
C LYS A 64 3.17 6.60 1.17
N VAL A 65 2.91 7.81 1.65
CA VAL A 65 3.83 8.95 1.53
C VAL A 65 4.79 8.94 2.70
N VAL A 66 6.05 9.22 2.41
CA VAL A 66 7.18 9.20 3.34
C VAL A 66 8.08 10.40 3.10
N ILE A 67 8.79 10.84 4.13
CA ILE A 67 9.82 11.87 4.03
C ILE A 67 11.18 11.19 4.15
N LEU A 68 12.11 11.52 3.26
CA LEU A 68 13.47 11.00 3.35
C LEU A 68 14.27 11.78 4.38
N LEU A 69 14.96 11.08 5.27
CA LEU A 69 15.72 11.67 6.35
C LEU A 69 17.20 11.90 5.98
N SER A 70 17.76 11.06 5.11
CA SER A 70 19.21 11.08 4.81
C SER A 70 19.56 11.05 3.32
N GLY A 71 20.81 11.43 3.04
CA GLY A 71 21.41 11.46 1.70
C GLY A 71 20.96 12.64 0.83
N ARG A 72 21.27 12.59 -0.47
CA ARG A 72 21.02 13.67 -1.44
C ARG A 72 19.57 14.19 -1.48
N TYR A 73 18.59 13.36 -1.10
CA TYR A 73 17.17 13.70 -1.14
C TYR A 73 16.58 13.88 0.27
N ALA A 74 17.39 14.16 1.29
CA ALA A 74 16.90 14.49 2.62
C ALA A 74 15.89 15.65 2.58
N GLY A 75 14.84 15.55 3.40
CA GLY A 75 13.72 16.50 3.45
C GLY A 75 12.77 16.44 2.26
N LYS A 76 12.98 15.52 1.30
CA LYS A 76 12.10 15.35 0.14
C LYS A 76 10.98 14.35 0.44
N LYS A 77 9.81 14.65 -0.11
CA LYS A 77 8.63 13.78 -0.05
C LYS A 77 8.72 12.72 -1.14
N ALA A 78 8.39 11.49 -0.79
CA ALA A 78 8.39 10.34 -1.66
C ALA A 78 7.20 9.44 -1.38
N VAL A 79 6.93 8.51 -2.29
CA VAL A 79 5.90 7.48 -2.18
C VAL A 79 6.55 6.13 -2.32
N ILE A 80 6.13 5.20 -1.46
CA ILE A 80 6.55 3.80 -1.54
C ILE A 80 5.88 3.15 -2.74
N VAL A 81 6.67 2.65 -3.68
CA VAL A 81 6.15 1.90 -4.83
C VAL A 81 6.19 0.40 -4.55
N GLN A 82 7.31 -0.08 -4.00
CA GLN A 82 7.51 -1.47 -3.64
C GLN A 82 8.16 -1.54 -2.25
N ASN A 83 7.61 -2.38 -1.38
CA ASN A 83 8.13 -2.69 -0.06
C ASN A 83 8.81 -4.07 -0.09
N LYS A 84 9.97 -4.19 0.58
CA LYS A 84 10.70 -5.44 0.80
C LYS A 84 11.06 -5.48 2.27
N ASP A 85 10.19 -6.07 3.07
CA ASP A 85 10.31 -6.06 4.54
C ASP A 85 11.40 -7.04 5.01
N ASP A 86 11.47 -8.20 4.38
CA ASP A 86 12.39 -9.30 4.74
C ASP A 86 13.77 -9.16 4.08
N GLY A 87 14.00 -8.03 3.40
CA GLY A 87 15.23 -7.77 2.65
C GLY A 87 15.28 -8.49 1.29
N SER A 88 16.47 -8.50 0.70
CA SER A 88 16.80 -9.18 -0.55
C SER A 88 18.21 -9.74 -0.47
N SER A 89 18.58 -10.66 -1.37
CA SER A 89 19.95 -11.19 -1.46
C SER A 89 21.04 -10.12 -1.47
N LEU A 90 20.82 -9.00 -2.18
CA LEU A 90 21.77 -7.88 -2.24
C LEU A 90 21.77 -6.99 -0.98
N ARG A 91 20.66 -6.99 -0.23
CA ARG A 91 20.40 -6.05 0.88
C ARG A 91 19.59 -6.79 1.96
N PRO A 92 20.23 -7.32 3.01
CA PRO A 92 19.56 -8.16 4.01
C PRO A 92 18.63 -7.39 4.97
N TYR A 93 18.55 -6.06 4.85
CA TYR A 93 17.70 -5.20 5.67
C TYR A 93 16.40 -4.81 4.96
N GLY A 94 15.38 -4.47 5.74
CA GLY A 94 14.10 -3.94 5.23
C GLY A 94 14.26 -2.62 4.46
N HIS A 95 13.77 -2.60 3.22
CA HIS A 95 13.90 -1.44 2.34
C HIS A 95 12.71 -1.29 1.41
N ALA A 96 12.54 -0.08 0.88
CA ALA A 96 11.54 0.22 -0.14
C ALA A 96 12.16 0.87 -1.37
N VAL A 97 11.56 0.59 -2.52
CA VAL A 97 11.72 1.40 -3.72
C VAL A 97 10.76 2.56 -3.62
N VAL A 98 11.30 3.77 -3.69
CA VAL A 98 10.53 5.01 -3.59
C VAL A 98 10.66 5.88 -4.82
N VAL A 99 9.58 6.60 -5.11
CA VAL A 99 9.53 7.65 -6.11
C VAL A 99 9.19 8.96 -5.41
N GLY A 100 10.01 9.99 -5.61
CA GLY A 100 9.81 11.26 -4.92
C GLY A 100 10.08 12.49 -5.78
N LEU A 101 9.79 13.64 -5.18
CA LEU A 101 9.97 14.95 -5.81
C LEU A 101 11.37 15.49 -5.50
N SER A 102 12.24 15.55 -6.52
CA SER A 102 13.52 16.26 -6.41
C SER A 102 13.33 17.77 -6.49
N LYS A 103 12.44 18.21 -7.39
CA LYS A 103 12.00 19.60 -7.53
C LYS A 103 10.49 19.64 -7.48
N GLU A 104 9.97 20.29 -6.45
CA GLU A 104 8.54 20.52 -6.24
C GLU A 104 8.02 21.66 -7.13
N PRO A 105 6.73 21.64 -7.50
CA PRO A 105 6.12 22.75 -8.20
C PRO A 105 6.09 24.01 -7.32
N ARG A 106 6.28 25.17 -7.94
CA ARG A 106 6.23 26.47 -7.26
C ARG A 106 4.82 27.06 -7.31
N LYS A 107 4.48 27.91 -6.33
CA LYS A 107 3.21 28.65 -6.33
C LYS A 107 3.04 29.42 -7.64
N VAL A 108 1.89 29.22 -8.27
CA VAL A 108 1.43 29.93 -9.46
C VAL A 108 0.38 30.96 -9.02
N VAL A 109 0.46 32.17 -9.58
CA VAL A 109 -0.50 33.26 -9.36
C VAL A 109 -1.01 33.75 -10.71
N ARG A 110 -2.22 34.33 -10.72
CA ARG A 110 -2.93 34.70 -11.96
C ARG A 110 -2.18 35.72 -12.83
N SER A 111 -1.38 36.60 -12.22
CA SER A 111 -0.62 37.65 -12.91
C SER A 111 0.55 37.14 -13.75
N ILE A 112 0.91 35.85 -13.63
CA ILE A 112 2.06 35.29 -14.33
C ILE A 112 1.66 34.86 -15.75
N SER A 113 2.52 35.10 -16.75
CA SER A 113 2.31 34.63 -18.12
C SER A 113 2.33 33.10 -18.24
N GLN A 114 1.57 32.54 -19.19
CA GLN A 114 1.42 31.08 -19.37
C GLN A 114 2.77 30.32 -19.46
N LYS A 115 3.76 30.88 -20.17
CA LYS A 115 5.12 30.33 -20.26
C LYS A 115 5.79 30.21 -18.89
N LYS A 116 5.65 31.23 -18.03
CA LYS A 116 6.20 31.22 -16.67
C LYS A 116 5.37 30.29 -15.76
N GLN A 117 4.06 30.17 -15.97
CA GLN A 117 3.22 29.23 -15.24
C GLN A 117 3.66 27.78 -15.50
N ALA A 118 3.83 27.38 -16.77
CA ALA A 118 4.31 26.05 -17.15
C ALA A 118 5.68 25.71 -16.52
N ARG A 119 6.62 26.66 -16.54
CA ARG A 119 7.94 26.48 -15.89
C ARG A 119 7.84 26.30 -14.38
N ARG A 120 6.88 26.97 -13.71
CA ARG A 120 6.66 26.85 -12.26
C ARG A 120 5.94 25.55 -11.87
N SER A 121 5.04 25.07 -12.72
CA SER A 121 4.34 23.79 -12.53
C SER A 121 5.20 22.57 -12.87
N SER A 122 6.34 22.75 -13.55
CA SER A 122 7.24 21.65 -13.91
C SER A 122 7.85 20.95 -12.69
N ILE A 123 7.78 19.62 -12.70
CA ILE A 123 8.25 18.76 -11.61
C ILE A 123 9.52 18.02 -12.04
N LYS A 124 10.42 17.73 -11.09
CA LYS A 124 11.53 16.78 -11.30
C LYS A 124 11.40 15.65 -10.29
N THR A 125 11.40 14.42 -10.77
CA THR A 125 11.27 13.21 -9.96
C THR A 125 12.62 12.52 -9.75
N PHE A 126 12.67 11.65 -8.74
CA PHE A 126 13.75 10.70 -8.55
C PHE A 126 13.18 9.33 -8.17
N VAL A 127 13.96 8.29 -8.47
CA VAL A 127 13.69 6.92 -8.04
C VAL A 127 14.89 6.41 -7.26
N LYS A 128 14.66 5.82 -6.08
CA LYS A 128 15.73 5.35 -5.20
C LYS A 128 15.25 4.18 -4.34
N THR A 129 16.13 3.23 -4.06
CA THR A 129 15.93 2.25 -2.98
C THR A 129 16.44 2.83 -1.66
N VAL A 130 15.63 2.77 -0.61
CA VAL A 130 15.92 3.39 0.68
C VAL A 130 15.61 2.41 1.81
N ASN A 131 16.52 2.33 2.79
CA ASN A 131 16.30 1.60 4.05
C ASN A 131 15.19 2.28 4.86
N TYR A 132 14.31 1.52 5.50
CA TYR A 132 13.25 2.06 6.35
C TYR A 132 13.72 3.00 7.46
N GLN A 133 14.92 2.78 8.03
CA GLN A 133 15.50 3.68 9.04
C GLN A 133 15.75 5.10 8.52
N HIS A 134 15.90 5.27 7.20
CA HIS A 134 16.15 6.55 6.55
C HIS A 134 14.89 7.22 6.02
N MET A 135 13.72 6.73 6.44
CA MET A 135 12.42 7.18 6.00
C MET A 135 11.56 7.49 7.21
N MET A 136 10.96 8.68 7.22
CA MET A 136 9.93 9.04 8.17
C MET A 136 8.56 8.71 7.56
N PRO A 137 7.79 7.78 8.13
CA PRO A 137 6.44 7.48 7.69
C PRO A 137 5.52 8.68 7.92
N THR A 138 4.53 8.86 7.06
CA THR A 138 3.51 9.91 7.24
C THR A 138 2.11 9.32 7.18
N ARG A 139 1.13 10.07 7.68
CA ARG A 139 -0.28 9.72 7.59
C ARG A 139 -0.80 9.73 6.14
N TYR A 140 -0.15 10.47 5.25
CA TYR A 140 -0.66 10.72 3.90
C TYR A 140 -0.48 9.51 2.97
N THR A 141 -1.43 9.37 2.06
CA THR A 141 -1.39 8.43 0.94
C THR A 141 -1.37 9.22 -0.37
N LEU A 142 -0.75 8.63 -1.39
CA LEU A 142 -0.83 9.10 -2.76
C LEU A 142 -1.32 7.95 -3.62
N ASP A 143 -2.49 8.15 -4.21
CA ASP A 143 -3.15 7.19 -5.08
C ASP A 143 -2.72 7.45 -6.53
N VAL A 144 -1.59 6.86 -6.91
CA VAL A 144 -1.03 6.87 -8.27
C VAL A 144 -0.47 5.48 -8.55
N ASP A 145 -0.86 4.90 -9.69
CA ASP A 145 -0.41 3.58 -10.13
C ASP A 145 1.02 3.61 -10.65
N LEU A 146 1.97 3.68 -9.71
CA LEU A 146 3.41 3.71 -10.01
C LEU A 146 4.05 2.30 -10.05
N LYS A 147 3.30 1.26 -9.66
CA LYS A 147 3.81 -0.11 -9.55
C LYS A 147 4.27 -0.69 -10.88
N ASN A 148 3.54 -0.38 -11.95
CA ASN A 148 3.82 -0.90 -13.29
C ASN A 148 4.97 -0.16 -13.98
N VAL A 149 5.31 1.03 -13.48
CA VAL A 149 6.31 1.94 -14.07
C VAL A 149 7.67 1.80 -13.40
N VAL A 150 7.69 1.47 -12.11
CA VAL A 150 8.92 1.45 -11.32
C VAL A 150 9.07 0.14 -10.57
N SER A 151 9.95 -0.72 -11.09
CA SER A 151 10.39 -1.95 -10.43
C SER A 151 11.80 -1.82 -9.85
N ALA A 152 12.18 -2.73 -8.94
CA ALA A 152 13.54 -2.81 -8.42
C ALA A 152 14.60 -3.02 -9.52
N GLU A 153 14.26 -3.74 -10.59
CA GLU A 153 15.13 -4.02 -11.74
C GLU A 153 15.42 -2.76 -12.57
N ALA A 154 14.46 -1.84 -12.64
CA ALA A 154 14.63 -0.57 -13.35
C ALA A 154 15.72 0.32 -12.71
N LEU A 155 16.18 -0.01 -11.49
CA LEU A 155 17.22 0.72 -10.78
C LEU A 155 18.64 0.23 -11.03
N GLU A 156 18.82 -0.92 -11.68
CA GLU A 156 20.15 -1.50 -11.93
C GLU A 156 20.91 -0.73 -13.01
N THR A 157 20.24 -0.43 -14.13
CA THR A 157 20.84 0.29 -15.25
C THR A 157 20.50 1.77 -15.25
N ALA A 158 21.48 2.64 -15.55
CA ALA A 158 21.29 4.08 -15.63
C ALA A 158 20.21 4.50 -16.66
N ALA A 159 20.14 3.82 -17.80
CA ALA A 159 19.15 4.08 -18.85
C ALA A 159 17.71 3.83 -18.36
N LYS A 160 17.43 2.63 -17.83
CA LYS A 160 16.12 2.27 -17.26
C LYS A 160 15.68 3.24 -16.16
N LYS A 161 16.62 3.70 -15.32
CA LYS A 161 16.37 4.70 -14.29
C LYS A 161 16.05 6.10 -14.84
N VAL A 162 16.55 6.46 -16.02
CA VAL A 162 16.16 7.70 -16.70
C VAL A 162 14.72 7.60 -17.19
N ASP A 163 14.33 6.47 -17.77
CA ASP A 163 12.99 6.29 -18.34
C ASP A 163 11.92 6.17 -17.25
N ALA A 164 12.18 5.41 -16.19
CA ALA A 164 11.32 5.37 -15.00
C ALA A 164 11.08 6.77 -14.40
N ARG A 165 12.09 7.65 -14.42
CA ARG A 165 11.92 9.04 -13.96
C ARG A 165 11.03 9.86 -14.90
N LYS A 166 11.16 9.67 -16.22
CA LYS A 166 10.32 10.39 -17.20
C LYS A 166 8.86 9.98 -17.06
N GLU A 167 8.58 8.70 -16.89
CA GLU A 167 7.23 8.18 -16.72
C GLU A 167 6.62 8.61 -15.39
N ALA A 168 7.35 8.44 -14.28
CA ALA A 168 6.92 8.94 -12.97
C ALA A 168 6.64 10.45 -12.98
N LYS A 169 7.41 11.22 -13.75
CA LYS A 169 7.19 12.67 -13.91
C LYS A 169 5.84 12.95 -14.57
N LYS A 170 5.49 12.26 -15.66
CA LYS A 170 4.22 12.46 -16.38
C LYS A 170 3.03 12.23 -15.44
N LEU A 171 3.02 11.09 -14.75
CA LEU A 171 1.95 10.72 -13.81
C LEU A 171 1.81 11.71 -12.65
N LEU A 172 2.93 12.16 -12.07
CA LEU A 172 2.90 13.13 -10.97
C LEU A 172 2.51 14.54 -11.42
N GLU A 173 2.83 14.95 -12.65
CA GLU A 173 2.38 16.21 -13.23
C GLU A 173 0.87 16.20 -13.52
N GLU A 174 0.33 15.09 -14.00
CA GLU A 174 -1.12 14.90 -14.17
C GLU A 174 -1.85 14.96 -12.83
N LYS A 175 -1.34 14.25 -11.82
CA LYS A 175 -1.91 14.30 -10.46
C LYS A 175 -1.83 15.70 -9.86
N PHE A 176 -0.75 16.44 -10.08
CA PHE A 176 -0.64 17.83 -9.60
C PHE A 176 -1.69 18.74 -10.24
N LYS A 177 -1.94 18.60 -11.56
CA LYS A 177 -2.97 19.39 -12.27
C LYS A 177 -4.38 19.12 -11.74
N SER A 178 -4.65 17.95 -11.18
CA SER A 178 -5.93 17.63 -10.54
C SER A 178 -6.20 18.44 -9.25
N GLY A 179 -5.19 19.13 -8.70
CA GLY A 179 -5.32 19.92 -7.46
C GLY A 179 -5.39 19.09 -6.17
N LYS A 180 -5.35 17.75 -6.27
CA LYS A 180 -5.37 16.84 -5.12
C LYS A 180 -3.97 16.70 -4.48
N ASN A 181 -3.92 16.12 -3.28
CA ASN A 181 -2.67 15.83 -2.55
C ASN A 181 -1.74 17.04 -2.39
N ARG A 182 -2.32 18.23 -2.10
CA ARG A 182 -1.60 19.51 -1.97
C ARG A 182 -0.38 19.43 -1.05
N TRP A 183 -0.48 18.68 0.04
CA TRP A 183 0.63 18.49 0.96
C TRP A 183 1.83 17.82 0.28
N PHE A 184 1.63 16.79 -0.55
CA PHE A 184 2.71 16.08 -1.24
C PHE A 184 3.50 17.01 -2.20
N PHE A 185 2.77 17.85 -2.94
CA PHE A 185 3.37 18.76 -3.93
C PHE A 185 3.89 20.07 -3.34
N THR A 186 3.63 20.36 -2.07
CA THR A 186 4.16 21.55 -1.40
C THR A 186 5.53 21.23 -0.77
N LYS A 187 6.51 22.12 -0.96
CA LYS A 187 7.84 21.97 -0.36
C LYS A 187 7.74 21.91 1.17
N LEU A 188 8.41 20.94 1.79
CA LEU A 188 8.62 20.90 3.24
C LEU A 188 9.61 21.99 3.63
N ARG A 189 9.25 22.82 4.62
CA ARG A 189 10.13 23.87 5.18
C ARG A 189 10.64 23.35 6.51
N PHE A 190 11.96 23.30 6.64
CA PHE A 190 12.72 22.92 7.82
C PHE A 190 14.00 23.76 7.80
#